data_AF-A0A6H1ZLU0-F1
#
_entry.id   AF-A0A6H1ZLU0-F1
#
_cell.length_a   1.000
_cell.length_b   1.000
_cell.length_c   1.000
_cell.angle_alpha   90.00
_cell.angle_beta   90.00
_cell.angle_gamma   90.00
#
_symmetry.space_group_name_H-M   'P 1'
#
loop_
_entity.id
_entity.type
_entity.pdbx_description
1 polymer ?
#
loop_
_entity_poly.entity_id
_entity_poly.type
_entity_poly.pdbx_seq_one_letter_code
_entity_poly.pdbx_strand_id
1 'polypeptide(L)'
;MAPLILAGLSLLPKIPAIWASVAGLFGKKVPDSIEAAGKLAEELTAVVTSGNISPEAKVELEKIMASHEEEMAKIALEEKRLALEGTKLEYKDVQGVRDLEIAAYQTGDEYIARTRPKLLRDMWTAIRIFIFYVPLCVIAGHTIGLSASVLLAFIGVVEWIGGWLFGTFGAAYLGYSAARSVDKKNPNFKNGSGIINKVVKNLS
;
A
#
# COMPACT_ATOMS: atom_id res chain seq x y z
N MET A 1 -14.33 -27.78 0.11
CA MET A 1 -15.50 -27.56 -0.76
C MET A 1 -15.89 -26.08 -0.84
N ALA A 2 -16.18 -25.37 0.26
CA ALA A 2 -16.44 -23.92 0.23
C ALA A 2 -15.34 -22.99 -0.39
N PRO A 3 -14.02 -23.26 -0.27
CA PRO A 3 -13.01 -22.31 -0.75
C PRO A 3 -12.94 -22.17 -2.27
N LEU A 4 -13.29 -23.21 -3.04
CA LEU A 4 -13.30 -23.14 -4.51
C LEU A 4 -14.46 -22.26 -5.01
N ILE A 5 -15.64 -22.42 -4.40
CA ILE A 5 -16.83 -21.61 -4.72
C ILE A 5 -16.55 -20.14 -4.40
N LEU A 6 -16.00 -19.85 -3.22
CA LEU A 6 -15.70 -18.48 -2.80
C LEU A 6 -14.62 -17.83 -3.68
N ALA A 7 -13.56 -18.56 -4.03
CA ALA A 7 -12.53 -18.08 -4.95
C ALA A 7 -13.07 -17.85 -6.37
N GLY A 8 -13.96 -18.72 -6.84
CA GLY A 8 -14.60 -18.55 -8.14
C GLY A 8 -15.57 -17.38 -8.19
N LEU A 9 -16.34 -17.16 -7.12
CA LEU A 9 -17.22 -15.98 -6.99
C LEU A 9 -16.41 -14.68 -6.96
N SER A 10 -15.26 -14.62 -6.27
CA SER A 10 -14.41 -13.43 -6.28
C SER A 10 -13.81 -13.11 -7.66
N LEU A 11 -13.68 -14.11 -8.52
CA LEU A 11 -13.20 -13.98 -9.90
C LEU A 11 -14.32 -13.76 -10.92
N LEU A 12 -15.59 -13.85 -10.50
CA LEU A 12 -16.76 -13.66 -11.37
C LEU A 12 -16.66 -12.42 -12.25
N PRO A 13 -16.25 -11.22 -11.77
CA PRO A 13 -16.19 -10.02 -12.60
C PRO A 13 -15.20 -10.10 -13.77
N LYS A 14 -14.26 -11.06 -13.70
CA LYS A 14 -13.16 -11.24 -14.66
C LYS A 14 -13.40 -12.39 -15.63
N ILE A 15 -14.45 -13.19 -15.44
CA ILE A 15 -14.79 -14.33 -16.29
C ILE A 15 -16.21 -14.14 -16.83
N PRO A 16 -16.39 -13.40 -17.94
CA PRO A 16 -17.71 -13.18 -18.54
C PRO A 16 -18.43 -14.48 -18.93
N ALA A 17 -17.68 -15.54 -19.24
CA ALA A 17 -18.21 -16.83 -19.64
C ALA A 17 -19.10 -17.49 -18.57
N ILE A 18 -18.85 -17.24 -17.28
CA ILE A 18 -19.63 -17.82 -16.18
C ILE A 18 -20.81 -16.94 -15.73
N TRP A 19 -20.94 -15.72 -16.23
CA TRP A 19 -21.98 -14.77 -15.81
C TRP A 19 -23.38 -15.33 -16.03
N ALA A 20 -23.64 -15.87 -17.22
CA ALA A 20 -24.96 -16.40 -17.57
C ALA A 20 -25.33 -17.62 -16.73
N SER A 21 -24.37 -18.53 -16.51
CA SER A 21 -24.57 -19.75 -15.73
C SER A 21 -24.80 -19.44 -14.25
N VAL A 22 -24.00 -18.54 -13.68
CA VAL A 22 -24.13 -18.16 -12.26
C VAL A 22 -25.39 -17.33 -12.04
N ALA A 23 -25.68 -16.34 -12.90
CA ALA A 23 -26.91 -15.56 -12.76
C ALA A 23 -28.17 -16.44 -12.90
N GLY A 24 -28.17 -17.38 -13.86
CA GLY A 24 -29.28 -18.32 -14.07
C GLY A 24 -29.55 -19.21 -12.87
N LEU A 25 -28.49 -19.73 -12.23
CA LEU A 25 -28.58 -20.60 -11.05
C LEU A 25 -29.23 -19.92 -9.84
N PHE A 26 -29.09 -18.60 -9.73
CA PHE A 26 -29.69 -17.81 -8.64
C PHE A 26 -30.92 -16.99 -9.08
N GLY A 27 -31.44 -17.19 -10.30
CA GLY A 27 -32.59 -16.45 -10.83
C GLY A 27 -32.34 -14.95 -10.97
N LYS A 28 -31.07 -14.55 -11.12
CA LYS A 28 -30.63 -13.15 -11.26
C LYS A 28 -30.48 -12.78 -12.74
N LYS A 29 -30.48 -11.49 -13.04
CA LYS A 29 -30.18 -10.99 -14.38
C LYS A 29 -28.69 -11.18 -14.67
N VAL A 30 -28.37 -11.53 -15.91
CA VAL A 30 -26.98 -11.58 -16.38
C VAL A 30 -26.40 -10.17 -16.30
N PRO A 31 -25.25 -9.97 -15.62
CA PRO A 31 -24.60 -8.67 -15.57
C PRO A 31 -24.16 -8.23 -16.96
N ASP A 32 -24.29 -6.93 -17.22
CA ASP A 32 -23.93 -6.25 -18.48
C ASP A 32 -22.55 -5.56 -18.40
N SER A 33 -21.99 -5.48 -17.20
CA SER A 33 -20.75 -4.78 -16.88
C SER A 33 -19.97 -5.48 -15.77
N ILE A 34 -18.66 -5.22 -15.70
CA ILE A 34 -17.77 -5.74 -14.66
C ILE A 34 -18.23 -5.30 -13.27
N GLU A 35 -18.72 -4.06 -13.13
CA GLU A 35 -19.25 -3.53 -11.87
C GLU A 35 -20.53 -4.27 -11.43
N ALA A 36 -21.44 -4.57 -12.36
CA ALA A 36 -22.63 -5.35 -12.07
C ALA A 36 -22.29 -6.79 -11.69
N ALA A 37 -21.28 -7.39 -12.35
CA ALA A 37 -20.76 -8.71 -11.99
C ALA A 37 -20.08 -8.70 -10.61
N GLY A 38 -19.40 -7.60 -10.24
CA GLY A 38 -18.84 -7.38 -8.89
C GLY A 38 -19.90 -7.39 -7.81
N LYS A 39 -20.98 -6.63 -8.01
CA LYS A 39 -22.12 -6.60 -7.07
C LYS A 39 -22.79 -7.97 -6.95
N LEU A 40 -22.97 -8.66 -8.08
CA LEU A 40 -23.51 -10.03 -8.08
C LEU A 40 -22.61 -10.99 -7.30
N ALA A 41 -21.28 -10.90 -7.48
CA ALA A 41 -20.32 -11.71 -6.73
C ALA A 41 -20.41 -11.47 -5.21
N GLU A 42 -20.51 -10.23 -4.77
CA GLU A 42 -20.65 -9.87 -3.35
C GLU A 42 -21.96 -10.41 -2.76
N GLU A 43 -23.08 -10.21 -3.45
CA GLU A 43 -24.39 -10.73 -3.05
C GLU A 43 -24.36 -12.26 -2.91
N LEU A 44 -23.81 -12.96 -3.91
CA LEU A 44 -23.74 -14.41 -3.90
C LEU A 44 -22.77 -14.94 -2.85
N THR A 45 -21.67 -14.24 -2.60
CA THR A 45 -20.72 -14.57 -1.54
C THR A 45 -21.40 -14.50 -0.17
N ALA A 46 -22.24 -13.49 0.07
CA ALA A 46 -23.03 -13.39 1.30
C ALA A 46 -24.05 -14.54 1.45
N VAL A 47 -24.73 -14.92 0.37
CA VAL A 47 -25.68 -16.05 0.35
C VAL A 47 -24.98 -17.38 0.62
N VAL A 48 -23.83 -17.63 -0.02
CA VAL A 48 -23.04 -18.86 0.17
C VAL A 48 -22.46 -18.94 1.58
N THR A 49 -21.96 -17.82 2.12
CA THR A 49 -21.34 -17.77 3.46
C THR A 49 -22.38 -17.89 4.58
N SER A 50 -23.59 -17.37 4.36
CA SER A 50 -24.72 -17.52 5.29
C SER A 50 -25.37 -18.91 5.26
N GLY A 51 -24.92 -19.80 4.37
CA GLY A 51 -25.47 -21.16 4.24
C GLY A 51 -26.86 -21.20 3.59
N ASN A 52 -27.34 -20.08 3.05
CA ASN A 52 -28.66 -19.95 2.40
C ASN A 52 -28.64 -20.39 0.93
N ILE A 53 -27.95 -21.50 0.64
CA ILE A 53 -27.88 -22.09 -0.69
C ILE A 53 -28.43 -23.51 -0.65
N SER A 54 -29.28 -23.88 -1.61
CA SER A 54 -29.77 -25.26 -1.70
C SER A 54 -28.62 -26.21 -2.04
N PRO A 55 -28.66 -27.47 -1.58
CA PRO A 55 -27.66 -28.48 -1.93
C PRO A 55 -27.49 -28.66 -3.45
N GLU A 56 -28.60 -28.60 -4.20
CA GLU A 56 -28.62 -28.72 -5.66
C GLU A 56 -27.89 -27.54 -6.33
N ALA A 57 -28.22 -26.31 -5.89
CA ALA A 57 -27.57 -25.09 -6.36
C ALA A 57 -26.07 -25.08 -6.06
N LYS A 58 -25.66 -25.65 -4.92
CA LYS A 58 -24.24 -25.78 -4.55
C LYS A 58 -23.49 -26.73 -5.49
N VAL A 59 -24.07 -27.89 -5.81
CA VAL A 59 -23.44 -28.88 -6.71
C VAL A 59 -23.33 -28.35 -8.14
N GLU A 60 -24.35 -27.66 -8.63
CA GLU A 60 -24.29 -27.02 -9.95
C GLU A 60 -23.27 -25.89 -10.00
N LEU A 61 -23.19 -25.06 -8.96
CA LEU A 61 -22.19 -24.02 -8.84
C LEU A 61 -20.78 -24.60 -8.81
N GLU A 62 -20.56 -25.71 -8.08
CA GLU A 62 -19.29 -26.43 -8.08
C GLU A 62 -18.92 -26.94 -9.48
N LYS A 63 -19.87 -27.45 -10.26
CA LYS A 63 -19.62 -27.88 -11.65
C LYS A 63 -19.25 -26.72 -12.56
N ILE A 64 -19.92 -25.57 -12.43
CA ILE A 64 -19.62 -24.36 -13.20
C ILE A 64 -18.21 -23.85 -12.87
N MET A 65 -17.84 -23.87 -11.59
CA MET A 65 -16.50 -23.45 -11.16
C MET A 65 -15.44 -24.46 -11.61
N ALA A 66 -15.70 -25.76 -11.49
CA ALA A 66 -14.77 -26.80 -11.94
C ALA A 66 -14.51 -26.74 -13.45
N SER A 67 -15.52 -26.42 -14.27
CA SER A 67 -15.35 -26.30 -15.73
C SER A 67 -14.49 -25.09 -16.15
N HIS A 68 -14.30 -24.12 -15.25
CA HIS A 68 -13.48 -22.92 -15.48
C HIS A 68 -12.26 -22.87 -14.55
N GLU A 69 -11.89 -23.99 -13.90
CA GLU A 69 -10.80 -24.04 -12.93
C GLU A 69 -9.46 -23.60 -13.53
N GLU A 70 -9.16 -24.01 -14.77
CA GLU A 70 -7.93 -23.60 -15.47
C GLU A 70 -7.90 -22.10 -15.74
N GLU A 71 -9.02 -21.49 -16.11
CA GLU A 71 -9.11 -20.05 -16.40
C GLU A 71 -8.98 -19.24 -15.12
N MET A 72 -9.67 -19.66 -14.05
CA MET A 72 -9.54 -19.07 -12.71
C MET A 72 -8.10 -19.16 -12.20
N ALA A 73 -7.43 -20.31 -12.39
CA ALA A 73 -6.05 -20.49 -11.98
C ALA A 73 -5.09 -19.57 -12.75
N LYS A 74 -5.31 -19.36 -14.06
CA LYS A 74 -4.51 -18.43 -14.88
C LYS A 74 -4.68 -16.98 -14.39
N ILE A 75 -5.92 -16.54 -14.18
CA ILE A 75 -6.20 -15.18 -13.70
C ILE A 75 -5.58 -14.96 -12.32
N ALA A 76 -5.72 -15.92 -11.40
CA ALA A 76 -5.14 -15.83 -10.06
C ALA A 76 -3.61 -15.78 -10.07
N LEU A 77 -2.95 -16.50 -10.99
CA LEU A 77 -1.49 -16.43 -11.16
C LEU A 77 -1.05 -15.09 -11.74
N GLU A 78 -1.80 -14.55 -12.70
CA GLU A 78 -1.52 -13.25 -13.31
C GLU A 78 -1.66 -12.11 -12.29
N GLU A 79 -2.70 -12.13 -11.45
CA GLU A 79 -2.86 -11.17 -10.34
C GLU A 79 -1.68 -11.21 -9.37
N LYS A 80 -1.26 -12.41 -8.96
CA LYS A 80 -0.09 -12.56 -8.08
C LYS A 80 1.18 -12.02 -8.73
N ARG A 81 1.33 -12.23 -10.04
CA ARG A 81 2.48 -11.71 -10.80
C ARG A 81 2.45 -10.18 -10.85
N LEU A 82 1.31 -9.58 -11.18
CA LEU A 82 1.14 -8.12 -11.24
C LEU A 82 1.35 -7.48 -9.87
N ALA A 83 0.81 -8.07 -8.79
CA ALA A 83 1.03 -7.60 -7.43
C ALA A 83 2.52 -7.62 -7.07
N LEU A 84 3.22 -8.72 -7.38
CA LEU A 84 4.64 -8.86 -7.11
C LEU A 84 5.49 -7.90 -7.95
N GLU A 85 5.09 -7.61 -9.18
CA GLU A 85 5.72 -6.62 -10.04
C GLU A 85 5.51 -5.20 -9.51
N GLY A 86 4.30 -4.85 -9.07
CA GLY A 86 4.01 -3.57 -8.42
C GLY A 86 4.88 -3.35 -7.18
N THR A 87 4.94 -4.36 -6.30
CA THR A 87 5.82 -4.30 -5.11
C THR A 87 7.30 -4.18 -5.49
N LYS A 88 7.76 -4.85 -6.56
CA LYS A 88 9.15 -4.72 -7.05
C LYS A 88 9.46 -3.31 -7.56
N LEU A 89 8.51 -2.66 -8.22
CA LEU A 89 8.65 -1.28 -8.69
C LEU A 89 8.77 -0.32 -7.49
N GLU A 90 7.90 -0.47 -6.49
CA GLU A 90 7.99 0.29 -5.24
C GLU A 90 9.35 0.11 -4.55
N TYR A 91 9.87 -1.12 -4.47
CA TYR A 91 11.19 -1.38 -3.92
C TYR A 91 12.31 -0.73 -4.73
N LYS A 92 12.22 -0.72 -6.07
CA LYS A 92 13.21 -0.06 -6.94
C LYS A 92 13.22 1.45 -6.75
N ASP A 93 12.05 2.07 -6.63
CA ASP A 93 11.94 3.51 -6.41
C ASP A 93 12.52 3.90 -5.04
N VAL A 94 12.25 3.11 -4.00
CA VAL A 94 12.85 3.30 -2.67
C VAL A 94 14.37 3.12 -2.70
N GLN A 95 14.88 2.15 -3.47
CA GLN A 95 16.33 1.96 -3.65
C GLN A 95 16.97 3.13 -4.41
N GLY A 96 16.34 3.63 -5.47
CA GLY A 96 16.85 4.78 -6.22
C GLY A 96 16.96 6.05 -5.38
N VAL A 97 15.97 6.33 -4.53
CA VAL A 97 16.01 7.45 -3.58
C VAL A 97 17.15 7.25 -2.57
N ARG A 98 17.33 6.03 -2.06
CA ARG A 98 18.42 5.70 -1.12
C ARG A 98 19.80 5.88 -1.76
N ASP A 99 19.99 5.44 -2.99
CA ASP A 99 21.26 5.54 -3.71
C ASP A 99 21.61 7.00 -4.02
N LEU A 100 20.61 7.81 -4.40
CA LEU A 100 20.77 9.26 -4.54
C LEU A 100 21.15 9.92 -3.21
N GLU A 101 20.53 9.51 -2.10
CA GLU A 101 20.90 10.00 -0.77
C GLU A 101 22.34 9.63 -0.43
N ILE A 102 22.74 8.36 -0.63
CA ILE A 102 24.10 7.87 -0.41
C ILE A 102 25.11 8.65 -1.27
N ALA A 103 24.81 8.89 -2.55
CA ALA A 103 25.66 9.70 -3.42
C ALA A 103 25.78 11.15 -2.91
N ALA A 104 24.68 11.75 -2.45
CA ALA A 104 24.69 13.07 -1.81
C ALA A 104 25.38 13.08 -0.43
N TYR A 105 25.53 11.94 0.25
CA TYR A 105 26.39 11.79 1.43
C TYR A 105 27.88 11.74 1.06
N GLN A 106 28.22 11.11 -0.07
CA GLN A 106 29.60 10.94 -0.51
C GLN A 106 30.25 12.23 -1.04
N THR A 107 29.46 13.22 -1.47
CA THR A 107 29.98 14.49 -2.00
C THR A 107 30.65 15.38 -0.95
N GLY A 108 30.55 15.05 0.35
CA GLY A 108 31.26 15.78 1.42
C GLY A 108 30.85 17.25 1.55
N ASP A 109 29.71 17.64 0.98
CA ASP A 109 29.25 19.02 0.93
C ASP A 109 28.82 19.51 2.33
N GLU A 110 29.55 20.50 2.84
CA GLU A 110 29.31 21.12 4.13
C GLU A 110 27.92 21.77 4.22
N TYR A 111 27.38 22.23 3.08
CA TYR A 111 26.03 22.79 3.00
C TYR A 111 24.97 21.71 3.33
N ILE A 112 25.11 20.51 2.76
CA ILE A 112 24.21 19.38 3.00
C ILE A 112 24.31 18.93 4.47
N ALA A 113 25.53 18.87 5.02
CA ALA A 113 25.76 18.48 6.42
C ALA A 113 25.10 19.43 7.44
N ARG A 114 25.06 20.74 7.15
CA ARG A 114 24.41 21.75 8.00
C ARG A 114 22.90 21.83 7.80
N THR A 115 22.41 21.58 6.59
CA THR A 115 20.99 21.74 6.24
C THR A 115 20.13 20.58 6.78
N ARG A 116 20.66 19.36 6.85
CA ARG A 116 19.93 18.17 7.35
C ARG A 116 19.40 18.31 8.79
N PRO A 117 20.21 18.71 9.80
CA PRO A 117 19.71 18.94 11.16
C PRO A 117 18.72 20.12 11.25
N LYS A 118 18.80 21.09 10.34
CA LYS A 118 17.84 22.20 10.30
C LYS A 118 16.49 21.71 9.77
N LEU A 119 16.49 21.01 8.64
CA LEU A 119 15.29 20.44 8.04
C LEU A 119 14.56 19.48 8.99
N LEU A 120 15.28 18.61 9.70
CA LEU A 120 14.68 17.75 10.73
C LEU A 120 14.06 18.52 11.89
N ARG A 121 14.67 19.63 12.33
CA ARG A 121 14.11 20.49 13.38
C ARG A 121 12.86 21.22 12.90
N ASP A 122 12.85 21.68 11.65
CA ASP A 122 11.71 22.35 11.04
C ASP A 122 10.54 21.37 10.87
N MET A 123 10.80 20.16 10.37
CA MET A 123 9.81 19.08 10.27
C MET A 123 9.27 18.66 11.65
N TRP A 124 10.13 18.51 12.65
CA TRP A 124 9.71 18.22 14.02
C TRP A 124 8.82 19.34 14.59
N THR A 125 9.08 20.59 14.21
CA THR A 125 8.24 21.73 14.61
C THR A 125 6.87 21.68 13.91
N ALA A 126 6.83 21.36 12.61
CA ALA A 126 5.59 21.14 11.89
C ALA A 126 4.75 20.00 12.50
N ILE A 127 5.39 18.87 12.87
CA ILE A 127 4.73 17.76 13.56
C ILE A 127 4.12 18.20 14.89
N ARG A 128 4.86 18.95 15.71
CA ARG A 128 4.34 19.46 16.99
C ARG A 128 3.11 20.33 16.76
N ILE A 129 3.18 21.28 15.81
CA ILE A 129 2.03 22.12 15.46
C ILE A 129 0.85 21.24 15.06
N PHE A 130 1.07 20.26 14.18
CA PHE A 130 0.04 19.35 13.70
C PHE A 130 -0.64 18.60 14.85
N ILE A 131 0.14 17.97 15.76
CA ILE A 131 -0.39 17.19 16.89
C ILE A 131 -1.28 18.04 17.81
N PHE A 132 -0.92 19.30 18.06
CA PHE A 132 -1.67 20.16 18.98
C PHE A 132 -2.81 20.91 18.30
N TYR A 133 -2.61 21.44 17.10
CA TYR A 133 -3.61 22.27 16.42
C TYR A 133 -4.71 21.47 15.75
N VAL A 134 -4.43 20.29 15.22
CA VAL A 134 -5.44 19.48 14.52
C VAL A 134 -6.60 19.08 15.45
N PRO A 135 -6.37 18.52 16.65
CA PRO A 135 -7.47 18.20 17.56
C PRO A 135 -8.26 19.44 17.97
N LEU A 136 -7.58 20.59 18.16
CA LEU A 136 -8.24 21.86 18.46
C LEU A 136 -9.17 22.31 17.32
N CYS A 137 -8.75 22.17 16.06
CA CYS A 137 -9.59 22.49 14.91
C CYS A 137 -10.82 21.57 14.83
N VAL A 138 -10.67 20.27 15.11
CA VAL A 138 -11.81 19.33 15.11
C VAL A 138 -12.81 19.68 16.22
N ILE A 139 -12.32 19.95 17.44
CA ILE A 139 -13.15 20.37 18.57
C ILE A 139 -13.86 21.69 18.25
N ALA A 140 -13.13 22.70 17.77
CA ALA A 140 -13.69 23.98 17.40
C ALA A 140 -14.77 23.85 16.32
N GLY A 141 -14.50 23.05 15.27
CA GLY A 141 -15.44 22.73 14.21
C GLY A 141 -16.73 22.10 14.73
N HIS A 142 -16.62 21.19 15.70
CA HIS A 142 -17.79 20.62 16.36
C HIS A 142 -18.56 21.67 17.16
N THR A 143 -17.88 22.54 17.93
CA THR A 143 -18.53 23.56 18.77
C THR A 143 -19.28 24.63 17.97
N ILE A 144 -18.83 24.95 16.75
CA ILE A 144 -19.50 25.92 15.88
C ILE A 144 -20.62 25.29 15.02
N GLY A 145 -20.92 24.00 15.22
CA GLY A 145 -22.01 23.33 14.55
C GLY A 145 -21.73 22.91 13.10
N LEU A 146 -20.47 22.62 12.74
CA LEU A 146 -20.19 22.00 11.44
C LEU A 146 -20.91 20.67 11.31
N SER A 147 -21.41 20.38 10.11
CA SER A 147 -22.07 19.09 9.84
C SER A 147 -21.08 17.93 9.97
N ALA A 148 -21.58 16.75 10.32
CA ALA A 148 -20.77 15.55 10.46
C ALA A 148 -20.03 15.18 9.18
N SER A 149 -20.64 15.41 8.00
CA SER A 149 -20.00 15.15 6.70
C SER A 149 -18.79 16.05 6.45
N VAL A 150 -18.86 17.33 6.84
CA VAL A 150 -17.74 18.28 6.72
C VAL A 150 -16.61 17.90 7.68
N LEU A 151 -16.95 17.54 8.92
CA LEU A 151 -15.95 17.09 9.90
C LEU A 151 -15.24 15.81 9.45
N LEU A 152 -15.97 14.83 8.91
CA LEU A 152 -15.38 13.60 8.37
C LEU A 152 -14.46 13.87 7.18
N ALA A 153 -14.87 14.74 6.25
CA ALA A 153 -14.01 15.15 5.13
C ALA A 153 -12.73 15.84 5.61
N PHE A 154 -12.84 16.72 6.61
CA PHE A 154 -11.69 17.39 7.23
C PHE A 154 -10.75 16.39 7.91
N ILE A 155 -11.28 15.41 8.65
CA ILE A 155 -10.50 14.34 9.27
C ILE A 155 -9.73 13.55 8.20
N GLY A 156 -10.37 13.18 7.08
CA GLY A 156 -9.68 12.47 6.00
C GLY A 156 -8.51 13.26 5.39
N VAL A 157 -8.68 14.57 5.19
CA VAL A 157 -7.58 15.45 4.71
C VAL A 157 -6.45 15.51 5.74
N VAL A 158 -6.80 15.66 7.01
CA VAL A 158 -5.84 15.66 8.12
C VAL A 158 -5.07 14.34 8.17
N GLU A 159 -5.74 13.19 8.09
CA GLU A 159 -5.09 11.88 8.11
C GLU A 159 -4.11 11.72 6.95
N TRP A 160 -4.49 12.17 5.75
CA TRP A 160 -3.60 12.16 4.59
C TRP A 160 -2.34 13.04 4.80
N ILE A 161 -2.53 14.29 5.25
CA ILE A 161 -1.41 15.21 5.56
C ILE A 161 -0.54 14.64 6.68
N GLY A 162 -1.16 14.09 7.72
CA GLY A 162 -0.47 13.47 8.86
C GLY A 162 0.39 12.30 8.39
N GLY A 163 -0.20 11.36 7.64
CA GLY A 163 0.52 10.22 7.08
C GLY A 163 1.75 10.64 6.28
N TRP A 164 1.61 11.63 5.40
CA TRP A 164 2.73 12.17 4.63
C TRP A 164 3.79 12.84 5.52
N LEU A 165 3.38 13.68 6.47
CA LEU A 165 4.28 14.44 7.35
C LEU A 165 5.08 13.52 8.27
N PHE A 166 4.41 12.60 8.97
CA PHE A 166 5.04 11.62 9.86
C PHE A 166 5.89 10.61 9.09
N GLY A 167 5.43 10.15 7.92
CA GLY A 167 6.18 9.23 7.06
C GLY A 167 7.48 9.86 6.57
N THR A 168 7.42 11.09 6.04
CA THR A 168 8.60 11.80 5.55
C THR A 168 9.58 12.10 6.68
N PHE A 169 9.09 12.53 7.85
CA PHE A 169 9.95 12.76 9.01
C PHE A 169 10.61 11.48 9.50
N GLY A 170 9.86 10.38 9.58
CA GLY A 170 10.38 9.07 9.96
C GLY A 170 11.49 8.62 9.02
N ALA A 171 11.27 8.71 7.71
CA ALA A 171 12.28 8.38 6.70
C ALA A 171 13.53 9.26 6.84
N ALA A 172 13.37 10.58 6.93
CA ALA A 172 14.48 11.52 7.08
C ALA A 172 15.25 11.32 8.39
N TYR A 173 14.54 11.06 9.50
CA TYR A 173 15.15 10.83 10.81
C TYR A 173 15.92 9.50 10.86
N LEU A 174 15.37 8.43 10.27
CA LEU A 174 16.06 7.15 10.13
C LEU A 174 17.30 7.28 9.25
N GLY A 175 17.20 7.95 8.11
CA GLY A 175 18.35 8.24 7.24
C GLY A 175 19.45 9.00 7.98
N TYR A 176 19.09 10.05 8.71
CA TYR A 176 20.03 10.84 9.51
C TYR A 176 20.67 10.04 10.66
N SER A 177 19.88 9.26 11.39
CA SER A 177 20.39 8.46 12.52
C SER A 177 21.30 7.32 12.05
N ALA A 178 20.97 6.66 10.93
CA ALA A 178 21.82 5.67 10.29
C ALA A 178 23.16 6.30 9.88
N ALA A 179 23.13 7.43 9.18
CA ALA A 179 24.34 8.15 8.76
C ALA A 179 25.22 8.56 9.95
N ARG A 180 24.62 9.14 11.00
CA ARG A 180 25.36 9.53 12.20
C ARG A 180 25.94 8.33 12.96
N SER A 181 25.29 7.17 12.90
CA SER A 181 25.83 5.94 13.51
C SER A 181 27.07 5.44 12.76
N VAL A 182 27.07 5.58 11.43
CA VAL A 182 28.23 5.26 10.58
C VAL A 182 29.35 6.25 10.90
N ASP A 183 29.11 7.56 10.85
CA ASP A 183 30.13 8.58 11.15
C ASP A 183 30.79 8.39 12.54
N LYS A 184 30.01 7.99 13.55
CA LYS A 184 30.53 7.73 14.91
C LYS A 184 31.38 6.46 14.99
N LYS A 185 31.01 5.38 14.29
CA LYS A 185 31.78 4.13 14.27
C LYS A 185 33.07 4.24 13.48
N ASN A 186 33.16 5.29 12.66
CA ASN A 186 34.12 5.42 11.59
C ASN A 186 34.65 6.88 11.56
N PRO A 187 35.36 7.34 12.62
CA PRO A 187 35.76 8.75 12.77
C PRO A 187 36.83 9.20 11.76
N ASN A 188 37.57 8.27 11.14
CA ASN A 188 38.58 8.56 10.11
C ASN A 188 37.98 8.77 8.70
N PHE A 189 36.66 8.70 8.53
CA PHE A 189 35.99 8.89 7.24
C PHE A 189 35.67 10.34 6.90
N LYS A 190 36.06 11.30 7.75
CA LYS A 190 35.99 12.74 7.42
C LYS A 190 36.77 13.10 6.15
N ASN A 191 37.76 12.28 5.79
CA ASN A 191 38.44 12.37 4.50
C ASN A 191 38.18 11.04 3.78
N GLY A 192 37.33 11.03 2.74
CA GLY A 192 36.92 9.84 1.99
C GLY A 192 38.04 9.00 1.34
N SER A 193 39.31 9.27 1.61
CA SER A 193 40.48 8.56 1.08
C SER A 193 40.75 7.20 1.76
N GLY A 194 40.19 6.95 2.95
CA GLY A 194 40.49 5.74 3.73
C GLY A 194 39.83 4.45 3.23
N ILE A 195 38.60 4.52 2.69
CA ILE A 195 37.89 3.33 2.16
C ILE A 195 38.56 2.86 0.88
N ILE A 196 38.85 3.79 -0.03
CA ILE A 196 39.38 3.46 -1.35
C ILE A 196 40.74 2.78 -1.20
N ASN A 197 41.64 3.29 -0.36
CA ASN A 197 42.93 2.62 -0.14
C ASN A 197 42.80 1.27 0.58
N LYS A 198 41.77 1.02 1.39
CA LYS A 198 41.56 -0.30 2.00
C LYS A 198 40.91 -1.29 1.05
N VAL A 199 39.96 -0.85 0.23
CA VAL A 199 39.25 -1.69 -0.73
C VAL A 199 40.15 -1.99 -1.94
N VAL A 200 40.87 -1.00 -2.46
CA VAL A 200 41.86 -1.19 -3.53
C VAL A 200 42.99 -2.10 -3.06
N LYS A 201 43.48 -1.94 -1.82
CA LYS A 201 44.54 -2.81 -1.27
C LYS A 201 44.08 -4.23 -0.93
N ASN A 202 42.77 -4.45 -0.79
CA ASN A 202 42.20 -5.79 -0.63
C ASN A 202 41.79 -6.42 -1.98
N LEU A 203 41.83 -5.65 -3.07
CA LEU A 203 41.55 -6.09 -4.44
C LEU A 203 42.82 -6.18 -5.31
N SER A 204 43.96 -5.76 -4.79
CA SER A 204 45.31 -5.94 -5.36
C SER A 204 46.08 -7.01 -4.60
#